data_AF-A0A1F4U5T5-F1
#
_entry.id   AF-A0A1F4U5T5-F1
#
_cell.length_a   1.000
_cell.length_b   1.000
_cell.length_c   1.000
_cell.angle_alpha   90.00
_cell.angle_beta   90.00
_cell.angle_gamma   90.00
#
_symmetry.space_group_name_H-M   'P 1'
#
loop_
_entity.id
_entity.type
_entity.pdbx_description
1 polymer ?
#
loop_
_entity_poly.entity_id
_entity_poly.type
_entity_poly.pdbx_seq_one_letter_code
_entity_poly.pdbx_strand_id
1 'polypeptide(L)'
;MISYGTPANRFFLYGRELFLGLNLKYFDRGFSGGVNQTAAGYSGDFGMRLAVNPSLYLGLNVQNFLPISLGGVINYSGGAEEALASLVKIGAATRPTVFNRKVLIATDIDLPVSSTRPPLAHIGIEWQPINSLALRCGLDQSIDPQSSSKTTWDPAYGISLGFAHFRFDYAYHPFYNDPSLANNYFSFSYAGEPSQALRGKAQ
;
A
#
# COMPACT_ATOMS: atom_id res chain seq x y z
N MET A 1 11.54 -8.34 5.01
CA MET A 1 11.41 -7.54 3.77
C MET A 1 12.63 -6.64 3.67
N ILE A 2 13.26 -6.58 2.50
CA ILE A 2 14.34 -5.64 2.23
C ILE A 2 13.81 -4.64 1.21
N SER A 3 14.00 -3.35 1.48
CA SER A 3 13.44 -2.26 0.68
C SER A 3 14.54 -1.26 0.32
N TYR A 4 14.57 -0.83 -0.94
CA TYR A 4 15.46 0.23 -1.41
C TYR A 4 14.69 1.19 -2.30
N GLY A 5 14.88 2.49 -2.07
CA GLY A 5 14.26 3.55 -2.88
C GLY A 5 15.22 4.70 -3.09
N THR A 6 15.17 5.30 -4.28
CA THR A 6 16.04 6.41 -4.65
C THR A 6 15.39 7.29 -5.72
N PRO A 7 15.68 8.60 -5.73
CA PRO A 7 15.32 9.43 -6.87
C PRO A 7 16.06 8.96 -8.12
N ALA A 8 15.37 9.00 -9.27
CA ALA A 8 15.88 8.53 -10.56
C ALA A 8 17.03 9.40 -11.07
N ASN A 9 17.10 10.66 -10.63
CA ASN A 9 18.17 11.58 -10.99
C ASN A 9 19.58 11.12 -10.55
N ARG A 10 19.68 10.10 -9.69
CA ARG A 10 20.97 9.48 -9.34
C ARG A 10 21.54 8.63 -10.48
N PHE A 11 20.68 8.15 -11.38
CA PHE A 11 21.08 7.29 -12.50
C PHE A 11 20.90 8.00 -13.85
N PHE A 12 19.92 8.89 -13.95
CA PHE A 12 19.62 9.64 -15.16
C PHE A 12 19.82 11.14 -14.91
N LEU A 13 20.38 11.88 -15.87
CA LEU A 13 20.62 13.33 -15.72
C LEU A 13 19.33 14.17 -15.57
N TYR A 14 18.17 13.55 -15.80
CA TYR A 14 16.84 14.14 -15.69
C TYR A 14 15.97 13.29 -14.74
N GLY A 15 15.01 13.91 -14.03
CA GLY A 15 14.06 13.18 -13.17
C GLY A 15 14.21 13.39 -11.67
N ARG A 16 14.48 14.63 -11.21
CA ARG A 16 14.46 14.97 -9.77
C ARG A 16 13.13 14.62 -9.08
N GLU A 17 12.05 14.67 -9.87
CA GLU A 17 10.69 14.42 -9.41
C GLU A 17 10.24 12.96 -9.54
N LEU A 18 11.11 12.09 -10.07
CA LEU A 18 10.84 10.67 -10.24
C LEU A 18 11.55 9.87 -9.16
N PHE A 19 10.81 9.05 -8.44
CA PHE A 19 11.31 8.18 -7.38
C PHE A 19 11.01 6.73 -7.75
N LEU A 20 12.02 5.88 -7.61
CA LEU A 20 11.93 4.44 -7.87
C LEU A 20 12.16 3.67 -6.58
N GLY A 21 11.48 2.55 -6.43
CA GLY A 21 11.60 1.67 -5.28
C GLY A 21 11.50 0.20 -5.68
N LEU A 22 12.25 -0.64 -4.97
CA LEU A 22 12.19 -2.09 -5.08
C LEU A 22 12.10 -2.69 -3.69
N ASN A 23 11.21 -3.66 -3.53
CA ASN A 23 11.07 -4.45 -2.30
C ASN A 23 11.28 -5.93 -2.64
N LEU A 24 12.11 -6.62 -1.85
CA LEU A 24 12.18 -8.07 -1.85
C LEU A 24 11.45 -8.61 -0.61
N LYS A 25 10.50 -9.51 -0.86
CA LYS A 25 9.66 -10.17 0.14
C LYS A 25 10.05 -11.62 0.25
N TYR A 26 10.16 -12.09 1.49
CA TYR A 26 10.22 -13.49 1.83
C TYR A 26 8.90 -13.84 2.52
N PHE A 27 8.29 -14.93 2.09
CA PHE A 27 7.08 -15.50 2.66
C PHE A 27 7.47 -16.75 3.41
N ASP A 28 6.98 -16.85 4.64
CA ASP A 28 7.02 -18.04 5.46
C ASP A 28 5.62 -18.22 6.04
N ARG A 29 4.97 -19.33 5.69
CA ARG A 29 3.59 -19.65 6.07
C ARG A 29 3.57 -21.04 6.68
N GLY A 30 2.76 -21.22 7.71
CA GLY A 30 2.52 -22.54 8.29
C GLY A 30 1.08 -22.62 8.78
N PHE A 31 0.44 -23.75 8.56
CA PHE A 31 -0.88 -24.04 9.11
C PHE A 31 -0.79 -25.35 9.89
N SER A 32 -1.45 -25.38 11.05
CA SER A 32 -1.57 -26.56 11.90
C SER A 32 -3.05 -26.86 12.15
N GLY A 33 -3.38 -28.14 12.29
CA GLY A 33 -4.76 -28.61 12.37
C GLY A 33 -4.91 -30.00 11.75
N GLY A 34 -5.77 -30.12 10.73
CA GLY A 34 -6.02 -31.39 10.03
C GLY A 34 -4.86 -31.89 9.17
N VAL A 35 -4.02 -30.98 8.67
CA VAL A 35 -2.75 -31.30 8.00
C VAL A 35 -1.73 -30.24 8.45
N ASN A 36 -0.54 -30.68 8.84
CA ASN A 36 0.57 -29.78 9.15
C ASN A 36 1.39 -29.55 7.88
N GLN A 37 1.42 -28.30 7.41
CA GLN A 37 2.27 -27.90 6.29
C GLN A 37 3.00 -26.60 6.59
N THR A 38 4.24 -26.52 6.12
CA THR A 38 5.03 -25.29 6.06
C THR A 38 5.24 -24.91 4.60
N ALA A 39 5.33 -23.62 4.32
CA ALA A 39 5.51 -23.14 2.97
C ALA A 39 6.37 -21.88 2.96
N ALA A 40 7.27 -21.79 1.98
CA ALA A 40 8.13 -20.64 1.82
C ALA A 40 8.22 -20.20 0.36
N GLY A 41 8.48 -18.92 0.14
CA GLY A 41 8.60 -18.34 -1.19
C GLY A 41 9.16 -16.93 -1.15
N TYR A 42 9.45 -16.38 -2.33
CA TYR A 42 9.93 -15.01 -2.45
C TYR A 42 9.11 -14.26 -3.49
N SER A 43 9.08 -12.93 -3.38
CA SER A 43 8.58 -12.09 -4.47
C SER A 43 9.17 -10.70 -4.41
N GLY A 44 8.97 -9.95 -5.49
CA GLY A 44 9.42 -8.58 -5.61
C GLY A 44 8.25 -7.63 -5.81
N ASP A 45 8.36 -6.43 -5.27
CA ASP A 45 7.52 -5.30 -5.65
C ASP A 45 8.38 -4.22 -6.29
N PHE A 46 7.84 -3.57 -7.31
CA PHE A 46 8.39 -2.38 -7.92
C PHE A 46 7.47 -1.19 -7.66
N GLY A 47 8.04 -0.05 -7.30
CA GLY A 47 7.32 1.18 -7.03
C GLY A 47 7.91 2.34 -7.82
N MET A 48 7.03 3.18 -8.33
CA MET A 48 7.38 4.44 -8.98
C MET A 48 6.46 5.55 -8.47
N ARG A 49 7.03 6.71 -8.19
CA ARG A 49 6.30 7.92 -7.82
C ARG A 49 6.82 9.12 -8.59
N LEU A 50 5.91 9.86 -9.21
CA LEU A 50 6.21 11.09 -9.93
C LEU A 50 5.57 12.28 -9.21
N ALA A 51 6.37 13.26 -8.78
CA ALA A 51 5.88 14.54 -8.29
C ALA A 51 5.64 15.48 -9.48
N VAL A 52 4.39 15.62 -9.92
CA VAL A 52 4.04 16.51 -11.05
C VAL A 52 4.25 17.97 -10.66
N ASN A 53 3.89 18.30 -9.42
CA ASN A 53 4.15 19.58 -8.77
C ASN A 53 4.12 19.39 -7.24
N PRO A 54 4.38 20.42 -6.41
CA PRO A 54 4.39 20.30 -4.94
C PRO A 54 3.06 19.85 -4.30
N SER A 55 1.97 19.85 -5.07
CA SER A 55 0.64 19.49 -4.61
C SER A 55 0.10 18.22 -5.26
N LEU A 56 0.68 17.70 -6.35
CA LEU A 56 0.15 16.55 -7.11
C LEU A 56 1.23 15.49 -7.33
N TYR A 57 0.88 14.26 -6.98
CA TYR A 57 1.72 13.07 -7.13
C TYR A 57 0.98 12.00 -7.90
N LEU A 58 1.70 11.30 -8.77
CA LEU A 58 1.25 10.08 -9.44
C LEU A 58 2.06 8.89 -8.93
N GLY A 59 1.44 7.74 -8.82
CA GLY A 59 2.04 6.52 -8.32
C GLY A 59 1.75 5.33 -9.22
N LEU A 60 2.73 4.44 -9.36
CA LEU A 60 2.61 3.12 -9.93
C LEU A 60 3.26 2.14 -8.96
N ASN A 61 2.59 1.02 -8.69
CA ASN A 61 3.16 -0.07 -7.92
C ASN A 61 2.84 -1.40 -8.60
N VAL A 62 3.86 -2.19 -8.91
CA VAL A 62 3.71 -3.55 -9.44
C VAL A 62 4.07 -4.50 -8.32
N GLN A 63 3.08 -5.22 -7.81
CA GLN A 63 3.24 -6.16 -6.71
C GLN A 63 3.43 -7.57 -7.21
N ASN A 64 4.27 -8.32 -6.49
CA ASN A 64 4.60 -9.70 -6.77
C ASN A 64 4.99 -9.94 -8.25
N PHE A 65 5.90 -9.12 -8.78
CA PHE A 65 6.22 -9.11 -10.21
C PHE A 65 7.15 -10.25 -10.65
N LEU A 66 7.71 -11.02 -9.71
CA LEU A 66 8.64 -12.09 -10.06
C LEU A 66 7.88 -13.28 -10.69
N PRO A 67 8.31 -13.80 -11.85
CA PRO A 67 7.75 -15.01 -12.41
C PRO A 67 8.11 -16.24 -11.56
N ILE A 68 7.37 -17.33 -11.74
CA ILE A 68 7.63 -18.63 -11.08
C ILE A 68 9.07 -19.10 -11.35
N SER A 69 9.58 -18.92 -12.57
CA SER A 69 10.95 -19.26 -12.94
C SER A 69 12.03 -18.52 -12.16
N LEU A 70 11.69 -17.40 -11.52
CA LEU A 70 12.57 -16.61 -10.66
C LEU A 70 12.17 -16.71 -9.17
N GLY A 71 11.40 -17.73 -8.80
CA GLY A 71 11.02 -18.01 -7.41
C GLY A 71 9.77 -17.26 -6.92
N GLY A 72 8.99 -16.66 -7.82
CA GLY A 72 7.71 -15.97 -7.55
C GLY A 72 6.55 -16.90 -7.15
N VAL A 73 6.84 -17.95 -6.40
CA VAL A 73 5.91 -19.03 -6.02
C VAL A 73 6.12 -19.37 -4.54
N ILE A 74 5.05 -19.75 -3.85
CA ILE A 74 5.12 -20.34 -2.52
C ILE A 74 5.10 -21.86 -2.68
N ASN A 75 6.15 -22.52 -2.18
CA ASN A 75 6.28 -23.98 -2.20
C ASN A 75 5.88 -24.54 -0.84
N TYR A 76 4.91 -25.45 -0.84
CA TYR A 76 4.46 -26.15 0.35
C TYR A 76 5.27 -27.44 0.57
N SER A 77 5.45 -27.83 1.83
CA SER A 77 6.16 -29.07 2.20
C SER A 77 5.52 -30.34 1.61
N GLY A 78 4.23 -30.29 1.25
CA GLY A 78 3.52 -31.37 0.56
C GLY A 78 3.73 -31.41 -0.96
N GLY A 79 4.58 -30.53 -1.53
CA GLY A 79 4.86 -30.45 -2.96
C GLY A 79 3.86 -29.61 -3.77
N ALA A 80 2.87 -29.00 -3.12
CA ALA A 80 1.97 -28.06 -3.78
C ALA A 80 2.65 -26.70 -4.01
N GLU A 81 2.31 -26.06 -5.11
CA GLU A 81 2.78 -24.72 -5.49
C GLU A 81 1.63 -23.73 -5.51
N GLU A 82 1.82 -22.55 -4.93
CA GLU A 82 0.86 -21.44 -4.97
C GLU A 82 1.53 -20.23 -5.64
N ALA A 83 1.01 -19.86 -6.82
CA ALA A 83 1.43 -18.63 -7.49
C ALA A 83 0.93 -17.41 -6.69
N LEU A 84 1.82 -16.44 -6.48
CA LEU A 84 1.45 -15.18 -5.85
C LEU A 84 0.66 -14.32 -6.83
N ALA A 85 -0.49 -13.80 -6.39
CA ALA A 85 -1.30 -12.90 -7.21
C ALA A 85 -0.51 -11.62 -7.54
N SER A 86 -0.24 -11.38 -8.82
CA SER A 86 0.40 -10.14 -9.28
C SER A 86 -0.64 -9.05 -9.51
N LEU A 87 -0.29 -7.85 -9.08
CA LEU A 87 -1.19 -6.71 -9.04
C LEU A 87 -0.47 -5.45 -9.52
N VAL A 88 -1.08 -4.71 -10.44
CA VAL A 88 -0.62 -3.37 -10.81
C VAL A 88 -1.55 -2.36 -10.15
N LYS A 89 -1.00 -1.47 -9.33
CA LYS A 89 -1.72 -0.34 -8.75
C LYS A 89 -1.30 0.95 -9.45
N ILE A 90 -2.26 1.77 -9.83
CA ILE A 90 -2.04 3.11 -10.37
C ILE A 90 -2.84 4.08 -9.53
N GLY A 91 -2.23 5.19 -9.11
CA GLY A 91 -2.92 6.15 -8.27
C GLY A 91 -2.43 7.58 -8.42
N ALA A 92 -3.22 8.49 -7.87
CA ALA A 92 -2.93 9.90 -7.78
C ALA A 92 -3.22 10.41 -6.36
N ALA A 93 -2.43 11.36 -5.91
CA ALA A 93 -2.60 12.00 -4.62
C ALA A 93 -2.40 13.51 -4.75
N THR A 94 -3.29 14.29 -4.18
CA THR A 94 -3.21 15.76 -4.21
C THR A 94 -3.39 16.39 -2.84
N ARG A 95 -2.65 17.48 -2.58
CA ARG A 95 -2.83 18.38 -1.45
C ARG A 95 -3.25 19.76 -1.94
N PRO A 96 -4.56 20.01 -2.10
CA PRO A 96 -5.03 21.27 -2.66
C PRO A 96 -4.56 22.47 -1.85
N THR A 97 -4.09 23.50 -2.53
CA THR A 97 -3.60 24.74 -1.90
C THR A 97 -4.72 25.52 -1.20
N VAL A 98 -5.96 25.42 -1.71
CA VAL A 98 -7.15 26.07 -1.13
C VAL A 98 -7.42 25.70 0.33
N PHE A 99 -6.96 24.51 0.78
CA PHE A 99 -7.08 24.06 2.17
C PHE A 99 -5.77 24.20 2.97
N ASN A 100 -4.88 25.12 2.57
CA ASN A 100 -3.53 25.27 3.15
C ASN A 100 -2.76 23.95 3.18
N ARG A 101 -3.00 23.05 2.21
CA ARG A 101 -2.43 21.70 2.12
C ARG A 101 -2.71 20.79 3.33
N LYS A 102 -3.67 21.15 4.19
CA LYS A 102 -4.12 20.32 5.33
C LYS A 102 -5.03 19.16 4.92
N VAL A 103 -5.49 19.15 3.67
CA VAL A 103 -6.30 18.08 3.11
C VAL A 103 -5.46 17.33 2.07
N LEU A 104 -5.42 16.01 2.19
CA LEU A 104 -4.90 15.08 1.19
C LEU A 104 -6.09 14.33 0.60
N ILE A 105 -6.19 14.30 -0.72
CA ILE A 105 -7.14 13.47 -1.46
C ILE A 105 -6.31 12.46 -2.25
N ALA A 106 -6.65 11.19 -2.14
CA ALA A 106 -5.97 10.12 -2.86
C ALA A 106 -7.00 9.24 -3.56
N THR A 107 -6.63 8.72 -4.73
CA THR A 107 -7.39 7.69 -5.44
C THR A 107 -6.43 6.75 -6.12
N ASP A 108 -6.79 5.48 -6.16
CA ASP A 108 -6.04 4.45 -6.86
C ASP A 108 -6.96 3.35 -7.39
N ILE A 109 -6.41 2.56 -8.31
CA ILE A 109 -7.06 1.41 -8.88
C ILE A 109 -6.11 0.21 -8.88
N ASP A 110 -6.65 -0.93 -8.49
CA ASP A 110 -6.02 -2.23 -8.46
C ASP A 110 -6.36 -2.99 -9.74
N LEU A 111 -5.34 -3.36 -10.51
CA LEU A 111 -5.45 -4.07 -11.79
C LEU A 111 -4.82 -5.46 -11.64
N PRO A 112 -5.62 -6.51 -11.39
CA PRO A 112 -5.11 -7.87 -11.32
C PRO A 112 -4.51 -8.29 -12.67
N VAL A 113 -3.27 -8.78 -12.68
CA VAL A 113 -2.54 -9.08 -13.93
C VAL A 113 -2.97 -10.41 -14.56
N SER A 114 -3.29 -11.40 -13.73
CA SER A 114 -3.52 -12.79 -14.16
C SER A 114 -4.86 -13.37 -13.71
N SER A 115 -5.81 -12.54 -13.29
CA SER A 115 -7.10 -13.01 -12.77
C SER A 115 -8.28 -12.41 -13.52
N THR A 116 -9.39 -13.14 -13.58
CA THR A 116 -10.68 -12.65 -14.07
C THR A 116 -11.38 -11.70 -13.09
N ARG A 117 -10.74 -11.35 -11.97
CA ARG A 117 -11.31 -10.45 -10.97
C ARG A 117 -11.42 -9.04 -11.56
N PRO A 118 -12.51 -8.32 -11.26
CA PRO A 118 -12.66 -6.95 -11.68
C PRO A 118 -11.58 -6.07 -11.02
N PRO A 119 -11.18 -4.95 -11.66
CA PRO A 119 -10.42 -3.92 -11.00
C PRO A 119 -11.14 -3.37 -9.78
N LEU A 120 -10.39 -3.02 -8.74
CA LEU A 120 -10.93 -2.43 -7.51
C LEU A 120 -10.45 -0.99 -7.36
N ALA A 121 -11.37 -0.05 -7.23
CA ALA A 121 -11.04 1.37 -7.05
C ALA A 121 -11.08 1.77 -5.56
N HIS A 122 -10.25 2.74 -5.23
CA HIS A 122 -10.15 3.32 -3.90
C HIS A 122 -10.17 4.84 -4.00
N ILE A 123 -10.82 5.50 -3.05
CA ILE A 123 -10.77 6.94 -2.86
C ILE A 123 -10.72 7.26 -1.36
N GLY A 124 -9.84 8.17 -0.98
CA GLY A 124 -9.63 8.54 0.41
C GLY A 124 -9.37 10.03 0.57
N ILE A 125 -9.79 10.55 1.72
CA ILE A 125 -9.52 11.91 2.17
C ILE A 125 -8.87 11.83 3.55
N GLU A 126 -7.77 12.55 3.73
CA GLU A 126 -7.17 12.80 5.04
C GLU A 126 -7.19 14.30 5.32
N TRP A 127 -7.68 14.68 6.49
CA TRP A 127 -7.67 16.06 6.97
C TRP A 127 -6.85 16.17 8.25
N GLN A 128 -5.87 17.08 8.24
CA GLN A 128 -4.97 17.37 9.34
C GLN A 128 -5.26 18.76 9.91
N PRO A 129 -6.24 18.91 10.83
CA PRO A 129 -6.56 20.21 11.43
C PRO A 129 -5.35 20.81 12.17
N ILE A 130 -4.59 19.97 12.87
CA ILE A 130 -3.36 20.28 13.60
C ILE A 130 -2.32 19.17 13.36
N ASN A 131 -1.03 19.45 13.60
CA ASN A 131 0.06 18.51 13.28
C ASN A 131 0.01 17.18 14.06
N SER A 132 -0.67 17.16 15.20
CA SER A 132 -0.82 15.98 16.07
C SER A 132 -2.11 15.18 15.82
N LEU A 133 -3.00 15.63 14.92
CA LEU A 133 -4.29 14.97 14.68
C LEU A 133 -4.55 14.86 13.17
N ALA A 134 -4.88 13.66 12.72
CA ALA A 134 -5.40 13.43 11.37
C ALA A 134 -6.72 12.67 11.44
N LEU A 135 -7.70 13.10 10.64
CA LEU A 135 -8.96 12.40 10.43
C LEU A 135 -8.97 11.84 9.01
N ARG A 136 -9.44 10.61 8.84
CA ARG A 136 -9.52 9.93 7.53
C ARG A 136 -10.89 9.39 7.28
N CYS A 137 -11.32 9.49 6.04
CA CYS A 137 -12.41 8.70 5.52
C CYS A 137 -12.09 8.26 4.09
N GLY A 138 -12.73 7.19 3.64
CA GLY A 138 -12.56 6.69 2.28
C GLY A 138 -13.67 5.74 1.89
N LEU A 139 -13.65 5.37 0.61
CA LEU A 139 -14.44 4.30 0.03
C LEU A 139 -13.48 3.40 -0.73
N ASP A 140 -13.64 2.10 -0.56
CA ASP A 140 -12.92 1.07 -1.31
C ASP A 140 -13.89 0.06 -1.92
N GLN A 141 -13.49 -0.54 -3.03
CA GLN A 141 -14.26 -1.61 -3.64
C GLN A 141 -13.80 -2.97 -3.15
N SER A 142 -14.74 -3.80 -2.69
CA SER A 142 -14.55 -5.22 -2.45
C SER A 142 -15.32 -6.06 -3.46
N ILE A 143 -14.86 -7.30 -3.70
CA ILE A 143 -15.58 -8.26 -4.54
C ILE A 143 -16.73 -8.85 -3.71
N ASP A 144 -17.92 -8.89 -4.28
CA ASP A 144 -19.10 -9.48 -3.64
C ASP A 144 -18.84 -10.97 -3.34
N PRO A 145 -19.00 -11.43 -2.08
CA PRO A 145 -18.83 -12.84 -1.71
C PRO A 145 -19.70 -13.81 -2.53
N GLN A 146 -20.86 -13.34 -3.02
CA GLN A 146 -21.80 -14.10 -3.82
C GLN A 146 -21.55 -13.99 -5.33
N SER A 147 -20.69 -13.07 -5.78
CA SER A 147 -20.42 -12.86 -7.20
C SER A 147 -19.02 -12.32 -7.47
N SER A 148 -18.18 -13.14 -8.10
CA SER A 148 -16.80 -12.77 -8.45
C SER A 148 -16.66 -11.67 -9.51
N SER A 149 -17.77 -11.20 -10.10
CA SER A 149 -17.82 -10.15 -11.12
C SER A 149 -18.45 -8.85 -10.63
N LYS A 150 -19.04 -8.83 -9.42
CA LYS A 150 -19.62 -7.63 -8.82
C LYS A 150 -18.69 -7.06 -7.78
N THR A 151 -18.68 -5.74 -7.70
CA THR A 151 -17.97 -5.00 -6.65
C THR A 151 -18.95 -4.18 -5.84
N THR A 152 -18.63 -3.99 -4.56
CA THR A 152 -19.41 -3.18 -3.62
C THR A 152 -18.49 -2.13 -3.00
N TRP A 153 -19.03 -0.93 -2.73
CA TRP A 153 -18.29 0.13 -2.07
C TRP A 153 -18.45 0.01 -0.56
N ASP A 154 -17.32 -0.15 0.12
CA ASP A 154 -17.21 -0.21 1.57
C ASP A 154 -16.61 1.09 2.09
N PRO A 155 -17.16 1.70 3.15
CA PRO A 155 -16.57 2.89 3.72
C PRO A 155 -15.45 2.54 4.70
N ALA A 156 -14.47 3.43 4.80
CA ALA A 156 -13.39 3.36 5.77
C ALA A 156 -13.33 4.66 6.57
N TYR A 157 -13.05 4.56 7.87
CA TYR A 157 -12.87 5.71 8.75
C TYR A 157 -11.61 5.53 9.57
N GLY A 158 -10.94 6.63 9.93
CA GLY A 158 -9.78 6.55 10.79
C GLY A 158 -9.39 7.85 11.47
N ILE A 159 -8.60 7.70 12.51
CA ILE A 159 -8.01 8.80 13.28
C ILE A 159 -6.54 8.49 13.57
N SER A 160 -5.69 9.50 13.47
CA SER A 160 -4.31 9.46 13.98
C SER A 160 -4.12 10.44 15.11
N LEU A 161 -3.38 10.02 16.12
CA LEU A 161 -2.84 10.88 17.16
C LEU A 161 -1.31 10.79 17.13
N GLY A 162 -0.66 11.93 16.90
CA GLY A 162 0.79 12.08 16.93
C GLY A 162 1.22 12.81 18.19
N PHE A 163 2.21 12.27 18.89
CA PHE A 163 2.86 12.93 20.03
C PHE A 163 4.38 12.72 19.95
N ALA A 164 5.11 13.83 19.75
CA ALA A 164 6.54 13.82 19.46
C ALA A 164 6.86 12.88 18.27
N HIS A 165 7.63 11.82 18.51
CA HIS A 165 8.03 10.83 17.52
C HIS A 165 7.08 9.64 17.43
N PHE A 166 6.09 9.58 18.31
CA PHE A 166 5.13 8.48 18.36
C PHE A 166 3.86 8.85 17.59
N ARG A 167 3.28 7.85 16.94
CA ARG A 167 1.99 7.98 16.29
C ARG A 167 1.16 6.72 16.50
N PHE A 168 -0.09 6.95 16.87
CA PHE A 168 -1.13 5.96 17.04
C PHE A 168 -2.17 6.17 15.96
N ASP A 169 -2.52 5.12 15.24
CA ASP A 169 -3.59 5.14 14.26
C ASP A 169 -4.64 4.10 14.62
N TYR A 170 -5.89 4.50 14.50
CA TYR A 170 -7.04 3.62 14.56
C TYR A 170 -7.84 3.76 13.26
N ALA A 171 -8.24 2.64 12.68
CA ALA A 171 -9.13 2.60 11.54
C ALA A 171 -10.25 1.58 11.73
N TYR A 172 -11.44 1.94 11.28
CA TYR A 172 -12.64 1.12 11.25
C TYR A 172 -13.09 0.93 9.81
N HIS A 173 -13.29 -0.32 9.42
CA HIS A 173 -13.65 -0.72 8.06
C HIS A 173 -14.84 -1.70 8.11
N PRO A 174 -16.08 -1.20 8.04
CA PRO A 174 -17.26 -2.03 7.87
C PRO A 174 -17.41 -2.49 6.42
N PHE A 175 -17.87 -3.72 6.23
CA PHE A 175 -18.30 -4.21 4.92
C PHE A 175 -19.80 -3.97 4.74
N TYR A 176 -20.19 -3.38 3.62
CA TYR A 176 -21.58 -3.06 3.31
C TYR A 176 -22.45 -4.32 3.25
N ASN A 177 -21.95 -5.38 2.62
CA ASN A 177 -22.69 -6.63 2.45
C ASN A 177 -22.67 -7.54 3.69
N ASP A 178 -21.67 -7.36 4.57
CA ASP A 178 -21.57 -8.15 5.79
C ASP A 178 -20.96 -7.34 6.94
N PRO A 179 -21.80 -6.56 7.65
CA PRO A 179 -21.33 -5.76 8.79
C PRO A 179 -20.72 -6.60 9.93
N SER A 180 -20.96 -7.91 9.98
CA SER A 180 -20.37 -8.79 11.00
C SER A 180 -18.87 -9.03 10.79
N LEU A 181 -18.37 -8.78 9.58
CA LEU A 181 -16.95 -8.87 9.23
C LEU A 181 -16.20 -7.55 9.44
N ALA A 182 -16.82 -6.54 10.08
CA ALA A 182 -16.21 -5.25 10.28
C ALA A 182 -14.86 -5.36 11.02
N ASN A 183 -13.84 -4.74 10.45
CA ASN A 183 -12.47 -4.82 10.95
C ASN A 183 -12.06 -3.55 11.70
N ASN A 184 -11.26 -3.75 12.74
CA ASN A 184 -10.62 -2.70 13.51
C ASN A 184 -9.11 -2.85 13.37
N TYR A 185 -8.44 -1.79 12.92
CA TYR A 185 -7.00 -1.76 12.74
C TYR A 185 -6.39 -0.79 13.74
N PHE A 186 -5.35 -1.26 14.43
CA PHE A 186 -4.55 -0.45 15.34
C PHE A 186 -3.10 -0.49 14.86
N SER A 187 -2.48 0.67 14.67
CA SER A 187 -1.05 0.73 14.41
C SER A 187 -0.35 1.72 15.32
N PHE A 188 0.87 1.36 15.71
CA PHE A 188 1.78 2.19 16.47
C PHE A 188 3.06 2.36 15.66
N SER A 189 3.55 3.58 15.56
CA SER A 189 4.79 3.89 14.86
C SER A 189 5.65 4.86 15.65
N TYR A 190 6.96 4.71 15.47
CA TYR A 190 7.97 5.60 16.00
C TYR A 190 8.83 6.11 14.85
N ALA A 191 8.69 7.39 14.53
CA ALA A 191 9.57 8.09 13.61
C ALA A 191 10.68 8.72 14.43
N GLY A 192 11.77 7.98 14.65
CA GLY A 192 12.96 8.52 15.33
C GLY A 192 13.49 9.79 14.66
N GLU A 193 14.46 10.43 15.30
CA GLU A 193 15.12 11.59 14.69
C GLU A 193 15.73 11.22 13.33
N PRO A 194 15.56 12.05 12.28
CA PRO A 194 16.21 11.81 10.99
C PRO A 194 17.72 11.65 11.22
N SER A 195 18.29 10.53 10.78
CA SER A 195 19.73 10.33 10.85
C SER A 195 20.43 11.46 10.11
N GLN A 196 21.54 11.98 10.64
CA GLN A 196 22.20 13.17 10.07
C GLN A 196 22.61 13.00 8.60
N ALA A 197 22.71 11.77 8.09
CA ALA A 197 22.90 11.46 6.68
C ALA A 197 21.76 11.95 5.76
N LEU A 198 20.54 12.11 6.26
CA LEU A 198 19.40 12.70 5.54
C LEU A 198 19.28 14.23 5.74
N ARG A 199 20.03 14.79 6.70
CA ARG A 199 20.20 16.26 6.88
C ARG A 199 21.32 16.82 5.99
N GLY A 200 21.88 16.00 5.10
CA GLY A 200 22.81 16.44 4.07
C GLY A 200 22.18 17.57 3.26
N LYS A 201 22.70 18.78 3.48
CA LYS A 201 22.32 20.02 2.82
C LYS A 201 22.10 19.75 1.32
N ALA A 202 20.88 19.95 0.85
CA ALA A 202 20.69 20.36 -0.53
C ALA A 202 21.31 21.76 -0.65
N GLN A 203 22.61 21.80 -1.01
CA GLN A 203 23.19 22.97 -1.65
C GLN A 203 22.84 22.94 -3.13
#